data_AF-A0AAX0U5Y6-F1
#
_entry.id   AF-A0AAX0U5Y6-F1
#
_cell.length_a   1.000
_cell.length_b   1.000
_cell.length_c   1.000
_cell.angle_alpha   90.00
_cell.angle_beta   90.00
_cell.angle_gamma   90.00
#
_symmetry.space_group_name_H-M   'P 1'
#
loop_
_entity.id
_entity.type
_entity.pdbx_description
1 polymer ?
#
loop_
_entity_poly.entity_id
_entity_poly.type
_entity_poly.pdbx_seq_one_letter_code
_entity_poly.pdbx_strand_id
1 'polypeptide(L)'
;MNLDQAEPRHDAQIAHLPEPPSLRTYRARQAPRLPAAPRTLAETGLDEAFVAALLLKSMLAHGRSSLTEIVARHGLPPAVLDEVLTFLACERLIEVTHRGLSDIDLTLRLTELGRALALEEKARNSYCGPAPVTHEAYVASVTAHSVRHVTIARADAHAAFDGIVVEPAMLDAAAASLNAGRPLLIYGPAGSGKTYLAERLGSLLRGNVPIPYAIYASGEVIKIHDPLVHVDAPRAADGANGDRRWRLCRRPIVLSGGELTLAELDLRRDDSTGYYQAPPHVKANTGIYIVDDLGRQRIAPRDLLNRWLLPLDRNVDQLTFASGVRLEMPFDVWPVFSSNLTPAQFSDDAFLRRLGSKLHVGPLPAGRYRDVYDANCAALALSSDASTFDYLLQHLHGPTRMPFLACYPGDLLRLVAASVRYRGDAPTVTPQALHEAWRSFFGSAPDEPPFNPPDADRDW
;
A
#
# COMPACT_ATOMS: atom_id res chain seq x y z
N MET A 1 38.02 -15.03 -8.98
CA MET A 1 38.08 -13.66 -9.54
C MET A 1 37.25 -13.70 -10.81
N ASN A 2 35.98 -13.31 -10.89
CA ASN A 2 35.10 -12.52 -10.04
C ASN A 2 33.77 -13.27 -9.87
N LEU A 3 33.21 -13.26 -8.67
CA LEU A 3 31.82 -13.62 -8.42
C LEU A 3 31.05 -12.30 -8.42
N ASP A 4 30.25 -12.07 -9.45
CA ASP A 4 29.31 -10.96 -9.51
C ASP A 4 28.31 -11.11 -8.36
N GLN A 5 28.47 -10.26 -7.35
CA GLN A 5 27.47 -10.05 -6.31
C GLN A 5 26.33 -9.24 -6.93
N ALA A 6 25.27 -9.93 -7.34
CA ALA A 6 24.00 -9.29 -7.65
C ALA A 6 23.44 -8.67 -6.35
N GLU A 7 23.42 -7.35 -6.27
CA GLU A 7 22.74 -6.64 -5.18
C GLU A 7 21.23 -6.99 -5.20
N PRO A 8 20.62 -7.29 -4.04
CA PRO A 8 19.20 -7.57 -3.98
C PRO A 8 18.40 -6.29 -4.26
N ARG A 9 17.52 -6.34 -5.27
CA ARG A 9 16.51 -5.32 -5.59
C ARG A 9 15.66 -5.04 -4.34
N HIS A 10 15.95 -3.95 -3.64
CA HIS A 10 15.12 -3.44 -2.55
C HIS A 10 13.92 -2.72 -3.16
N ASP A 11 12.85 -3.47 -3.43
CA ASP A 11 11.52 -2.90 -3.46
C ASP A 11 11.08 -2.69 -2.00
N ALA A 12 10.43 -1.56 -1.70
CA ALA A 12 9.95 -1.24 -0.35
C ALA A 12 9.18 -2.44 0.24
N GLN A 13 9.56 -2.90 1.43
CA GLN A 13 8.87 -3.98 2.11
C GLN A 13 7.45 -3.51 2.50
N ILE A 14 6.46 -3.95 1.73
CA ILE A 14 5.04 -3.71 2.01
C ILE A 14 4.58 -4.81 2.98
N ALA A 15 4.40 -4.45 4.25
CA ALA A 15 3.78 -5.32 5.23
C ALA A 15 2.25 -5.29 5.05
N HIS A 16 1.62 -6.45 4.90
CA HIS A 16 0.16 -6.61 4.92
C HIS A 16 -0.27 -7.18 6.27
N LEU A 17 -1.20 -6.51 6.95
CA LEU A 17 -1.92 -7.03 8.12
C LEU A 17 -3.38 -7.36 7.75
N PRO A 18 -4.05 -8.26 8.49
CA PRO A 18 -5.36 -8.81 8.13
C PRO A 18 -6.46 -7.75 7.98
N GLU A 19 -7.37 -8.00 7.03
CA GLU A 19 -8.43 -7.07 6.65
C GLU A 19 -9.39 -6.75 7.81
N PRO A 20 -9.86 -5.49 7.94
CA PRO A 20 -11.05 -5.20 8.74
C PRO A 20 -12.27 -5.97 8.24
N PRO A 21 -13.23 -6.32 9.15
CA PRO A 21 -14.54 -6.76 8.72
C PRO A 21 -15.23 -5.70 7.86
N SER A 22 -15.98 -6.16 6.86
CA SER A 22 -16.68 -5.32 5.89
C SER A 22 -17.74 -4.44 6.55
N LEU A 23 -17.42 -3.16 6.75
CA LEU A 23 -18.37 -2.19 7.27
C LEU A 23 -19.39 -1.81 6.18
N ARG A 24 -20.65 -1.78 6.60
CA ARG A 24 -21.85 -1.61 5.76
C ARG A 24 -21.72 -0.49 4.72
N THR A 25 -22.13 -0.81 3.50
CA THR A 25 -22.18 0.04 2.31
C THR A 25 -23.03 1.28 2.55
N TYR A 26 -22.38 2.44 2.68
CA TYR A 26 -23.06 3.73 2.51
C TYR A 26 -22.94 4.19 1.06
N ARG A 27 -24.06 4.65 0.48
CA ARG A 27 -24.16 5.06 -0.93
C ARG A 27 -23.30 6.31 -1.18
N ALA A 28 -22.11 6.15 -1.75
CA ALA A 28 -21.52 7.18 -2.60
C ALA A 28 -22.54 7.49 -3.72
N ARG A 29 -22.76 8.78 -4.04
CA ARG A 29 -23.80 9.22 -4.99
C ARG A 29 -23.73 8.53 -6.37
N GLN A 30 -22.57 8.00 -6.75
CA GLN A 30 -22.41 6.91 -7.73
C GLN A 30 -21.26 6.02 -7.29
N ALA A 31 -21.39 4.69 -7.41
CA ALA A 31 -20.27 3.79 -7.22
C ALA A 31 -19.21 4.09 -8.30
N PRO A 32 -17.92 4.20 -7.96
CA PRO A 32 -16.87 4.45 -8.92
C PRO A 32 -16.87 3.33 -9.97
N ARG A 33 -16.95 3.74 -11.24
CA ARG A 33 -16.98 2.86 -12.40
C ARG A 33 -15.66 2.97 -13.14
N LEU A 34 -15.27 1.88 -13.79
CA LEU A 34 -14.18 1.94 -14.75
C LEU A 34 -14.52 2.93 -15.88
N PRO A 35 -13.50 3.58 -16.48
CA PRO A 35 -13.69 4.37 -17.69
C PRO A 35 -14.35 3.56 -18.82
N ALA A 36 -14.99 4.25 -19.77
CA ALA A 36 -15.55 3.60 -20.94
C ALA A 36 -14.43 3.00 -21.81
N ALA A 37 -14.65 1.80 -22.35
CA ALA A 37 -13.70 1.17 -23.25
C ALA A 37 -13.60 1.94 -24.58
N PRO A 38 -12.38 2.14 -25.11
CA PRO A 38 -12.18 2.78 -26.41
C PRO A 38 -12.76 1.92 -27.53
N ARG A 39 -13.33 2.57 -28.55
CA ARG A 39 -13.96 1.91 -29.71
C ARG A 39 -13.07 1.90 -30.95
N THR A 40 -12.11 2.82 -31.02
CA THR A 40 -11.17 2.98 -32.13
C THR A 40 -9.75 3.11 -31.59
N LEU A 41 -8.76 2.88 -32.45
CA LEU A 41 -7.36 3.12 -32.07
C LEU A 41 -7.12 4.57 -31.62
N ALA A 42 -7.70 5.54 -32.32
CA ALA A 42 -7.57 6.96 -31.99
C ALA A 42 -8.10 7.28 -30.58
N GLU A 43 -9.21 6.68 -30.15
CA GLU A 43 -9.76 6.86 -28.79
C GLU A 43 -8.85 6.32 -27.69
N THR A 44 -7.93 5.39 -28.01
CA THR A 44 -6.95 4.91 -27.02
C THR A 44 -5.94 5.98 -26.64
N GLY A 45 -5.71 6.96 -27.54
CA GLY A 45 -4.65 7.96 -27.45
C GLY A 45 -3.24 7.41 -27.70
N LEU A 46 -3.11 6.15 -28.15
CA LEU A 46 -1.84 5.51 -28.46
C LEU A 46 -1.55 5.55 -29.97
N ASP A 47 -0.26 5.59 -30.30
CA ASP A 47 0.22 5.47 -31.68
C ASP A 47 0.01 4.04 -32.22
N GLU A 48 -0.38 3.90 -33.49
CA GLU A 48 -0.50 2.61 -34.18
C GLU A 48 0.81 1.82 -34.13
N ALA A 49 1.94 2.48 -34.32
CA ALA A 49 3.25 1.84 -34.27
C ALA A 49 3.55 1.26 -32.88
N PHE A 50 3.14 1.96 -31.82
CA PHE A 50 3.32 1.47 -30.45
C PHE A 50 2.43 0.24 -30.17
N VAL A 51 1.15 0.29 -30.57
CA VAL A 51 0.24 -0.85 -30.38
C VAL A 51 0.70 -2.04 -31.22
N ALA A 52 1.12 -1.82 -32.47
CA ALA A 52 1.72 -2.84 -33.33
C ALA A 52 2.93 -3.51 -32.64
N ALA A 53 3.88 -2.73 -32.14
CA ALA A 53 5.03 -3.25 -31.40
C ALA A 53 4.62 -4.05 -30.15
N LEU A 54 3.61 -3.59 -29.40
CA LEU A 54 3.07 -4.30 -28.24
C LEU A 54 2.50 -5.68 -28.63
N LEU A 55 1.72 -5.75 -29.70
CA LEU A 55 1.15 -6.99 -30.22
C LEU A 55 2.22 -7.96 -30.72
N LEU A 56 3.22 -7.46 -31.46
CA LEU A 56 4.33 -8.25 -31.96
C LEU A 56 5.14 -8.88 -30.82
N LYS A 57 5.53 -8.09 -29.82
CA LYS A 57 6.24 -8.59 -28.62
C LYS A 57 5.44 -9.64 -27.87
N SER A 58 4.14 -9.44 -27.78
CA SER A 58 3.21 -10.34 -27.13
C SER A 58 3.08 -11.68 -27.86
N MET A 59 2.89 -11.65 -29.18
CA MET A 59 2.85 -12.86 -30.00
C MET A 59 4.21 -13.58 -30.04
N LEU A 60 5.33 -12.86 -29.94
CA LEU A 60 6.66 -13.45 -29.82
C LEU A 60 6.79 -14.27 -28.54
N ALA A 61 6.25 -13.78 -27.42
CA ALA A 61 6.32 -14.44 -26.12
C ALA A 61 5.40 -15.68 -26.02
N HIS A 62 4.27 -15.67 -26.72
CA HIS A 62 3.23 -16.69 -26.58
C HIS A 62 3.05 -17.60 -27.82
N GLY A 63 3.74 -17.31 -28.92
CA GLY A 63 3.63 -18.06 -30.16
C GLY A 63 2.29 -17.81 -30.86
N ARG A 64 1.62 -18.89 -31.27
CA ARG A 64 0.28 -18.81 -31.88
C ARG A 64 -0.69 -18.22 -30.86
N SER A 65 -1.35 -17.12 -31.22
CA SER A 65 -2.25 -16.40 -30.32
C SER A 65 -3.61 -16.21 -31.00
N SER A 66 -4.68 -16.50 -30.27
CA SER A 66 -6.04 -16.19 -30.68
C SER A 66 -6.39 -14.72 -30.40
N LEU A 67 -7.33 -14.14 -31.15
CA LEU A 67 -7.80 -12.78 -30.91
C LEU A 67 -8.34 -12.60 -29.49
N THR A 68 -9.03 -13.61 -28.95
CA THR A 68 -9.55 -13.60 -27.57
C THR A 68 -8.43 -13.48 -26.52
N GLU A 69 -7.32 -14.20 -26.72
CA GLU A 69 -6.15 -14.09 -25.83
C GLU A 69 -5.48 -12.72 -25.93
N ILE A 70 -5.38 -12.16 -27.14
CA ILE A 70 -4.80 -10.82 -27.36
C ILE A 70 -5.66 -9.75 -26.67
N VAL A 71 -6.99 -9.81 -26.82
CA VAL A 71 -7.95 -8.93 -26.12
C VAL A 71 -7.80 -9.05 -24.62
N ALA A 72 -7.75 -10.27 -24.07
CA ALA A 72 -7.62 -10.50 -22.64
C ALA A 72 -6.30 -9.96 -22.08
N ARG A 73 -5.19 -10.13 -22.82
CA ARG A 73 -3.85 -9.74 -22.39
C ARG A 73 -3.62 -8.23 -22.47
N HIS A 74 -4.08 -7.59 -23.55
CA HIS A 74 -3.84 -6.16 -23.77
C HIS A 74 -4.98 -5.26 -23.29
N GLY A 75 -6.14 -5.82 -22.94
CA GLY A 75 -7.29 -5.05 -22.50
C GLY A 75 -7.90 -4.14 -23.58
N LEU A 76 -7.53 -4.35 -24.84
CA LEU A 76 -8.04 -3.62 -26.00
C LEU A 76 -9.23 -4.38 -26.61
N PRO A 77 -10.36 -3.71 -26.91
CA PRO A 77 -11.49 -4.35 -27.58
C PRO A 77 -11.15 -4.84 -29.00
N PRO A 78 -11.85 -5.87 -29.51
CA PRO A 78 -11.63 -6.39 -30.86
C PRO A 78 -11.61 -5.29 -31.94
N ALA A 79 -12.55 -4.35 -31.91
CA ALA A 79 -12.63 -3.25 -32.88
C ALA A 79 -11.34 -2.41 -32.97
N VAL A 80 -10.66 -2.18 -31.84
CA VAL A 80 -9.37 -1.46 -31.80
C VAL A 80 -8.25 -2.33 -32.36
N LEU A 81 -8.26 -3.62 -32.04
CA LEU A 81 -7.25 -4.56 -32.50
C LEU A 81 -7.35 -4.83 -34.00
N ASP A 82 -8.57 -4.87 -34.56
CA ASP A 82 -8.79 -5.15 -35.97
C ASP A 82 -8.09 -4.13 -36.88
N GLU A 83 -8.08 -2.85 -36.51
CA GLU A 83 -7.34 -1.78 -37.22
C GLU A 83 -5.84 -2.13 -37.30
N VAL A 84 -5.22 -2.40 -36.14
CA VAL A 84 -3.77 -2.68 -36.04
C VAL A 84 -3.40 -4.03 -36.64
N LEU A 85 -4.23 -5.06 -36.47
CA LEU A 85 -4.00 -6.39 -37.04
C LEU A 85 -4.09 -6.36 -38.56
N THR A 86 -4.98 -5.54 -39.13
CA THR A 86 -5.05 -5.33 -40.58
C THR A 86 -3.75 -4.72 -41.09
N PHE A 87 -3.24 -3.68 -40.43
CA PHE A 87 -1.94 -3.09 -40.75
C PHE A 87 -0.80 -4.13 -40.68
N LEU A 88 -0.68 -4.87 -39.57
CA LEU A 88 0.35 -5.89 -39.39
C LEU A 88 0.30 -7.00 -40.47
N ALA A 89 -0.91 -7.36 -40.92
CA ALA A 89 -1.10 -8.34 -41.99
C ALA A 89 -0.69 -7.77 -43.37
N CYS A 90 -1.07 -6.51 -43.67
CA CYS A 90 -0.65 -5.81 -44.89
C CYS A 90 0.87 -5.70 -44.99
N GLU A 91 1.54 -5.40 -43.88
CA GLU A 91 3.00 -5.34 -43.77
C GLU A 91 3.68 -6.71 -43.69
N ARG A 92 2.92 -7.81 -43.78
CA ARG A 92 3.41 -9.20 -43.73
C ARG A 92 4.19 -9.54 -42.45
N LEU A 93 3.86 -8.89 -41.35
CA LEU A 93 4.47 -9.14 -40.03
C LEU A 93 3.76 -10.29 -39.30
N ILE A 94 2.49 -10.50 -39.60
CA ILE A 94 1.68 -11.59 -39.08
C ILE A 94 1.02 -12.36 -40.22
N GLU A 95 0.65 -13.61 -39.93
CA GLU A 95 -0.18 -14.42 -40.82
C GLU A 95 -1.32 -15.09 -40.05
N VAL A 96 -2.44 -15.25 -40.74
CA VAL A 96 -3.63 -15.93 -40.22
C VAL A 96 -3.45 -17.43 -40.37
N THR A 97 -3.34 -18.15 -39.25
CA THR A 97 -3.20 -19.61 -39.25
C THR A 97 -4.53 -20.35 -39.21
N HIS A 98 -5.56 -19.72 -38.63
CA HIS A 98 -6.90 -20.26 -38.56
C HIS A 98 -7.91 -19.11 -38.56
N ARG A 99 -8.99 -19.28 -39.32
CA ARG A 99 -10.16 -18.41 -39.31
C ARG A 99 -11.40 -19.29 -39.27
N GLY A 100 -12.10 -19.25 -38.14
CA GLY A 100 -13.32 -20.00 -37.91
C GLY A 100 -14.57 -19.29 -38.45
N LEU A 101 -15.74 -19.77 -38.01
CA LEU A 101 -17.04 -19.28 -38.47
C LEU A 101 -17.46 -17.93 -37.85
N SER A 102 -16.81 -17.52 -36.75
CA SER A 102 -17.06 -16.25 -36.08
C SER A 102 -15.83 -15.35 -36.19
N ASP A 103 -16.04 -14.02 -36.26
CA ASP A 103 -14.93 -13.06 -36.41
C ASP A 103 -13.95 -13.07 -35.21
N ILE A 104 -14.37 -13.55 -34.04
CA ILE A 104 -13.51 -13.72 -32.86
C ILE A 104 -12.65 -14.99 -32.90
N ASP A 105 -12.97 -15.95 -33.78
CA ASP A 105 -12.25 -17.21 -33.95
C ASP A 105 -11.11 -17.06 -34.96
N LEU A 106 -10.19 -16.16 -34.62
CA LEU A 106 -9.03 -15.80 -35.42
C LEU A 106 -7.76 -16.20 -34.67
N THR A 107 -6.92 -17.02 -35.28
CA THR A 107 -5.60 -17.39 -34.73
C THR A 107 -4.48 -16.90 -35.64
N LEU A 108 -3.53 -16.20 -35.03
CA LEU A 108 -2.45 -15.50 -35.69
C LEU A 108 -1.09 -16.07 -35.25
N ARG A 109 -0.08 -15.97 -36.12
CA ARG A 109 1.33 -16.11 -35.73
C ARG A 109 2.19 -15.05 -36.41
N LEU A 110 3.37 -14.84 -35.85
CA LEU A 110 4.40 -13.99 -36.47
C LEU A 110 4.99 -14.67 -37.70
N THR A 111 5.26 -13.87 -38.73
CA THR A 111 6.19 -14.25 -39.80
C THR A 111 7.64 -14.10 -39.32
N GLU A 112 8.62 -14.53 -40.11
CA GLU A 112 10.04 -14.28 -39.77
C GLU A 112 10.36 -12.78 -39.67
N LEU A 113 9.76 -11.95 -40.55
CA LEU A 113 9.91 -10.50 -40.48
C LEU A 113 9.29 -9.92 -39.20
N GLY A 114 8.07 -10.35 -38.85
CA GLY A 114 7.42 -9.94 -37.61
C GLY A 114 8.18 -10.40 -36.37
N ARG A 115 8.81 -11.58 -36.42
CA ARG A 115 9.64 -12.12 -35.35
C ARG A 115 10.91 -11.29 -35.14
N ALA A 116 11.58 -10.89 -36.23
CA ALA A 116 12.75 -10.03 -36.18
C ALA A 116 12.42 -8.66 -35.57
N LEU A 117 11.34 -8.01 -36.04
CA LEU A 117 10.89 -6.73 -35.50
C LEU A 117 10.45 -6.85 -34.03
N ALA A 118 9.74 -7.92 -33.65
CA ALA A 118 9.35 -8.16 -32.27
C ALA A 118 10.57 -8.30 -31.33
N LEU A 119 11.65 -8.92 -31.80
CA LEU A 119 12.90 -9.05 -31.03
C LEU A 119 13.59 -7.68 -30.85
N GLU A 120 13.62 -6.85 -31.90
CA GLU A 120 14.16 -5.50 -31.81
C GLU A 120 13.38 -4.63 -30.82
N GLU A 121 12.05 -4.61 -30.95
CA GLU A 121 11.18 -3.86 -30.05
C GLU A 121 11.28 -4.35 -28.61
N LYS A 122 11.37 -5.67 -28.40
CA LYS A 122 11.56 -6.25 -27.06
C LYS A 122 12.89 -5.85 -26.43
N ALA A 123 13.95 -5.70 -27.23
CA ALA A 123 15.25 -5.25 -26.74
C ALA A 123 15.24 -3.79 -26.29
N ARG A 124 14.40 -2.94 -26.91
CA ARG A 124 14.20 -1.54 -26.49
C ARG A 124 13.31 -1.45 -25.24
N ASN A 125 12.20 -2.17 -25.25
CA ASN A 125 11.21 -2.18 -24.19
C ASN A 125 10.45 -3.51 -24.21
N SER A 126 10.61 -4.32 -23.15
CA SER A 126 10.02 -5.65 -23.04
C SER A 126 8.60 -5.68 -22.45
N TYR A 127 7.98 -4.52 -22.20
CA TYR A 127 6.61 -4.43 -21.71
C TYR A 127 5.64 -5.16 -22.66
N CYS A 128 4.89 -6.12 -22.10
CA CYS A 128 3.94 -6.99 -22.82
C CYS A 128 2.59 -7.14 -22.09
N GLY A 129 2.29 -6.25 -21.13
CA GLY A 129 1.05 -6.27 -20.36
C GLY A 129 -0.15 -5.62 -21.07
N PRO A 130 -1.22 -5.32 -20.32
CA PRO A 130 -2.33 -4.49 -20.79
C PRO A 130 -1.84 -3.20 -21.44
N ALA A 131 -2.44 -2.78 -22.55
CA ALA A 131 -2.03 -1.56 -23.22
C ALA A 131 -2.07 -0.38 -22.22
N PRO A 132 -1.01 0.45 -22.17
CA PRO A 132 -1.01 1.60 -21.29
C PRO A 132 -2.13 2.59 -21.66
N VAL A 133 -2.46 3.44 -20.71
CA VAL A 133 -3.35 4.59 -20.95
C VAL A 133 -2.49 5.84 -21.11
N THR A 134 -2.98 6.89 -21.75
CA THR A 134 -2.19 8.12 -21.85
C THR A 134 -1.99 8.76 -20.47
N HIS A 135 -0.92 9.55 -20.33
CA HIS A 135 -0.69 10.35 -19.14
C HIS A 135 -1.89 11.24 -18.80
N GLU A 136 -2.51 11.88 -19.80
CA GLU A 136 -3.65 12.76 -19.63
C GLU A 136 -4.87 12.00 -19.09
N ALA A 137 -5.13 10.78 -19.60
CA ALA A 137 -6.20 9.92 -19.12
C ALA A 137 -5.97 9.51 -17.65
N TYR A 138 -4.72 9.24 -17.26
CA TYR A 138 -4.35 8.97 -15.87
C TYR A 138 -4.58 10.19 -14.97
N VAL A 139 -4.10 11.38 -15.37
CA VAL A 139 -4.30 12.63 -14.61
C VAL A 139 -5.79 12.94 -14.43
N ALA A 140 -6.58 12.79 -15.48
CA ALA A 140 -8.03 12.98 -15.43
C ALA A 140 -8.70 12.00 -14.46
N SER A 141 -8.28 10.73 -14.47
CA SER A 141 -8.78 9.70 -13.56
C SER A 141 -8.46 10.01 -12.09
N VAL A 142 -7.20 10.38 -11.79
CA VAL A 142 -6.77 10.77 -10.44
C VAL A 142 -7.55 11.99 -9.96
N THR A 143 -7.72 13.00 -10.81
CA THR A 143 -8.49 14.22 -10.49
C THR A 143 -9.94 13.89 -10.15
N ALA A 144 -10.60 13.04 -10.94
CA ALA A 144 -11.98 12.64 -10.69
C ALA A 144 -12.15 11.87 -9.37
N HIS A 145 -11.13 11.10 -8.97
CA HIS A 145 -11.16 10.24 -7.77
C HIS A 145 -10.33 10.79 -6.61
N SER A 146 -9.99 12.08 -6.66
CA SER A 146 -9.02 12.69 -5.75
C SER A 146 -9.34 12.41 -4.28
N VAL A 147 -8.30 12.13 -3.49
CA VAL A 147 -8.39 11.97 -2.03
C VAL A 147 -8.95 13.23 -1.36
N ARG A 148 -8.82 14.39 -2.01
CA ARG A 148 -9.31 15.70 -1.52
C ARG A 148 -10.82 15.84 -1.60
N HIS A 149 -11.47 15.04 -2.44
CA HIS A 149 -12.93 15.00 -2.51
C HIS A 149 -13.52 14.14 -1.37
N VAL A 150 -12.69 13.44 -0.60
CA VAL A 150 -13.14 12.64 0.53
C VAL A 150 -13.50 13.56 1.69
N THR A 151 -14.72 13.43 2.17
CA THR A 151 -15.18 14.07 3.41
C THR A 151 -15.66 12.97 4.35
N ILE A 152 -15.12 12.98 5.57
CA ILE A 152 -15.40 11.96 6.57
C ILE A 152 -16.17 12.59 7.71
N ALA A 153 -17.38 12.07 7.96
CA ALA A 153 -18.15 12.43 9.12
C ALA A 153 -17.59 11.72 10.37
N ARG A 154 -17.75 12.34 11.54
CA ARG A 154 -17.28 11.78 12.81
C ARG A 154 -17.81 10.35 13.04
N ALA A 155 -19.11 10.13 12.82
CA ALA A 155 -19.71 8.81 12.98
C ALA A 155 -19.06 7.74 12.08
N ASP A 156 -18.66 8.11 10.87
CA ASP A 156 -18.01 7.21 9.93
C ASP A 156 -16.58 6.86 10.34
N ALA A 157 -15.85 7.82 10.89
CA ALA A 157 -14.51 7.60 11.43
C ALA A 157 -14.54 6.65 12.63
N HIS A 158 -15.44 6.90 13.59
CA HIS A 158 -15.60 6.04 14.77
C HIS A 158 -16.05 4.63 14.40
N ALA A 159 -16.98 4.50 13.44
CA ALA A 159 -17.38 3.18 12.94
C ALA A 159 -16.22 2.43 12.26
N ALA A 160 -15.33 3.12 11.53
CA ALA A 160 -14.16 2.51 10.89
C ALA A 160 -13.10 2.01 11.88
N PHE A 161 -13.12 2.54 13.11
CA PHE A 161 -12.23 2.20 14.21
C PHE A 161 -12.93 1.39 15.31
N ASP A 162 -14.13 0.86 15.04
CA ASP A 162 -14.79 -0.06 15.95
C ASP A 162 -13.92 -1.29 16.22
N GLY A 163 -13.81 -1.68 17.48
CA GLY A 163 -12.90 -2.74 17.94
C GLY A 163 -11.42 -2.35 18.01
N ILE A 164 -11.05 -1.09 17.76
CA ILE A 164 -9.67 -0.61 17.84
C ILE A 164 -9.49 0.28 19.06
N VAL A 165 -8.49 -0.02 19.87
CA VAL A 165 -8.20 0.75 21.08
C VAL A 165 -7.51 2.05 20.71
N VAL A 166 -8.31 3.11 20.54
CA VAL A 166 -7.85 4.46 20.18
C VAL A 166 -8.60 5.51 20.97
N GLU A 167 -7.93 6.59 21.39
CA GLU A 167 -8.61 7.70 22.06
C GLU A 167 -9.52 8.45 21.07
N PRO A 168 -10.81 8.70 21.41
CA PRO A 168 -11.75 9.41 20.53
C PRO A 168 -11.22 10.74 19.99
N ALA A 169 -10.60 11.55 20.84
CA ALA A 169 -10.04 12.85 20.46
C ALA A 169 -8.89 12.71 19.46
N MET A 170 -8.07 11.65 19.59
CA MET A 170 -6.97 11.35 18.69
C MET A 170 -7.48 10.97 17.29
N LEU A 171 -8.52 10.13 17.23
CA LEU A 171 -9.19 9.78 15.97
C LEU A 171 -9.86 11.00 15.32
N ASP A 172 -10.56 11.81 16.10
CA ASP A 172 -11.21 13.04 15.61
C ASP A 172 -10.18 14.01 15.01
N ALA A 173 -9.01 14.16 15.65
CA ALA A 173 -7.91 15.00 15.14
C ALA A 173 -7.30 14.45 13.83
N ALA A 174 -7.12 13.13 13.72
CA ALA A 174 -6.65 12.50 12.49
C ALA A 174 -7.64 12.67 11.34
N ALA A 175 -8.93 12.40 11.57
CA ALA A 175 -9.99 12.59 10.59
C ALA A 175 -10.13 14.06 10.15
N ALA A 176 -9.99 15.00 11.09
CA ALA A 176 -9.98 16.43 10.77
C ALA A 176 -8.81 16.83 9.85
N SER A 177 -7.64 16.22 10.04
CA SER A 177 -6.47 16.48 9.18
C SER A 177 -6.69 16.02 7.73
N LEU A 178 -7.32 14.85 7.56
CA LEU A 178 -7.69 14.32 6.25
C LEU A 178 -8.73 15.22 5.57
N ASN A 179 -9.79 15.62 6.28
CA ASN A 179 -10.80 16.54 5.74
C ASN A 179 -10.20 17.91 5.36
N ALA A 180 -9.15 18.34 6.05
CA ALA A 180 -8.42 19.57 5.72
C ALA A 180 -7.44 19.41 4.54
N GLY A 181 -7.26 18.19 4.01
CA GLY A 181 -6.27 17.88 2.97
C GLY A 181 -4.83 18.14 3.41
N ARG A 182 -4.55 18.10 4.73
CA ARG A 182 -3.22 18.40 5.28
C ARG A 182 -2.48 17.11 5.63
N PRO A 183 -1.15 17.09 5.50
CA PRO A 183 -0.34 16.00 6.02
C PRO A 183 -0.56 15.80 7.53
N LEU A 184 -0.33 14.56 7.98
CA LEU A 184 -0.41 14.18 9.39
C LEU A 184 0.95 13.70 9.88
N LEU A 185 1.50 14.32 10.92
CA LEU A 185 2.64 13.80 11.66
C LEU A 185 2.16 13.10 12.93
N ILE A 186 2.39 11.79 13.01
CA ILE A 186 2.19 10.96 14.19
C ILE A 186 3.53 10.84 14.92
N TYR A 187 3.60 11.23 16.18
CA TYR A 187 4.85 11.21 16.94
C TYR A 187 4.67 10.66 18.35
N GLY A 188 5.75 10.07 18.89
CA GLY A 188 5.73 9.47 20.22
C GLY A 188 6.77 8.34 20.36
N PRO A 189 6.91 7.73 21.54
CA PRO A 189 7.94 6.72 21.81
C PRO A 189 7.79 5.49 20.90
N ALA A 190 8.89 4.77 20.65
CA ALA A 190 8.85 3.50 19.95
C ALA A 190 7.96 2.50 20.72
N GLY A 191 7.16 1.70 20.02
CA GLY A 191 6.22 0.77 20.66
C GLY A 191 4.87 1.36 21.07
N SER A 192 4.60 2.65 20.85
CA SER A 192 3.29 3.25 21.13
C SER A 192 2.18 2.92 20.12
N GLY A 193 2.48 2.20 19.04
CA GLY A 193 1.50 1.81 18.02
C GLY A 193 1.30 2.83 16.88
N LYS A 194 2.25 3.74 16.65
CA LYS A 194 2.18 4.76 15.58
C LYS A 194 1.97 4.17 14.19
N THR A 195 2.79 3.18 13.80
CA THR A 195 2.71 2.51 12.50
C THR A 195 1.36 1.84 12.31
N TYR A 196 0.91 1.10 13.32
CA TYR A 196 -0.41 0.46 13.33
C TYR A 196 -1.54 1.48 13.16
N LEU A 197 -1.49 2.61 13.87
CA LEU A 197 -2.45 3.69 13.71
C LEU A 197 -2.39 4.29 12.30
N ALA A 198 -1.20 4.59 11.79
CA ALA A 198 -0.98 5.19 10.46
C ALA A 198 -1.58 4.33 9.34
N GLU A 199 -1.30 3.03 9.34
CA GLU A 199 -1.86 2.09 8.38
C GLU A 199 -3.38 2.02 8.49
N ARG A 200 -3.89 2.00 9.72
CA ARG A 200 -5.32 1.87 9.96
C ARG A 200 -6.11 3.11 9.56
N LEU A 201 -5.50 4.29 9.56
CA LEU A 201 -6.12 5.50 9.02
C LEU A 201 -6.49 5.36 7.54
N GLY A 202 -5.86 4.44 6.80
CA GLY A 202 -6.28 4.10 5.44
C GLY A 202 -7.72 3.57 5.34
N SER A 203 -8.28 2.97 6.40
CA SER A 203 -9.68 2.50 6.42
C SER A 203 -10.70 3.65 6.40
N LEU A 204 -10.25 4.87 6.75
CA LEU A 204 -11.06 6.08 6.65
C LEU A 204 -11.32 6.45 5.19
N LEU A 205 -10.39 6.14 4.29
CA LEU A 205 -10.49 6.40 2.87
C LEU A 205 -11.42 5.38 2.19
N ARG A 206 -12.72 5.63 2.27
CA ARG A 206 -13.75 4.80 1.63
C ARG A 206 -13.76 4.97 0.10
N GLY A 207 -14.29 3.95 -0.57
CA GLY A 207 -14.50 3.94 -2.02
C GLY A 207 -13.41 3.18 -2.77
N ASN A 208 -13.70 2.92 -4.05
CA ASN A 208 -12.79 2.26 -4.96
C ASN A 208 -12.31 3.26 -6.02
N VAL A 209 -11.16 3.00 -6.63
CA VAL A 209 -10.53 3.90 -7.58
C VAL A 209 -10.02 3.11 -8.79
N PRO A 210 -10.19 3.62 -10.02
CA PRO A 210 -9.65 2.99 -11.20
C PRO A 210 -8.15 3.27 -11.33
N ILE A 211 -7.35 2.20 -11.40
CA ILE A 211 -5.89 2.22 -11.47
C ILE A 211 -5.46 1.55 -12.77
N PRO A 212 -4.74 2.24 -13.67
CA PRO A 212 -4.29 1.64 -14.92
C PRO A 212 -3.12 0.70 -14.66
N TYR A 213 -2.93 -0.30 -15.52
CA TYR A 213 -1.75 -1.16 -15.41
C TYR A 213 -0.45 -0.40 -15.65
N ALA A 214 -0.46 0.46 -16.67
CA ALA A 214 0.64 1.33 -17.03
C ALA A 214 0.12 2.60 -17.70
N ILE A 215 0.97 3.62 -17.74
CA ILE A 215 0.75 4.85 -18.49
C ILE A 215 1.80 4.98 -19.59
N TYR A 216 1.43 5.66 -20.67
CA TYR A 216 2.30 6.02 -21.78
C TYR A 216 2.52 7.52 -21.78
N ALA A 217 3.78 7.93 -21.75
CA ALA A 217 4.16 9.34 -21.69
C ALA A 217 5.51 9.56 -22.39
N SER A 218 5.58 10.51 -23.31
CA SER A 218 6.83 10.89 -24.00
C SER A 218 7.58 9.71 -24.65
N GLY A 219 6.85 8.75 -25.24
CA GLY A 219 7.46 7.57 -25.87
C GLY A 219 7.74 6.41 -24.91
N GLU A 220 7.58 6.62 -23.61
CA GLU A 220 7.98 5.67 -22.56
C GLU A 220 6.77 5.06 -21.85
N VAL A 221 6.94 3.83 -21.38
CA VAL A 221 5.94 3.13 -20.56
C VAL A 221 6.33 3.24 -19.10
N ILE A 222 5.41 3.71 -18.25
CA ILE A 222 5.56 3.71 -16.79
C ILE A 222 4.53 2.75 -16.19
N LYS A 223 5.00 1.71 -15.51
CA LYS A 223 4.14 0.77 -14.81
C LYS A 223 3.60 1.41 -13.53
N ILE A 224 2.26 1.46 -13.40
CA ILE A 224 1.56 2.03 -12.24
C ILE A 224 1.07 0.90 -11.33
N HIS A 225 0.32 -0.04 -11.90
CA HIS A 225 -0.27 -1.12 -11.12
C HIS A 225 0.82 -2.06 -10.57
N ASP A 226 0.65 -2.34 -9.30
CA ASP A 226 1.50 -3.18 -8.47
C ASP A 226 0.57 -4.07 -7.62
N PRO A 227 0.58 -5.39 -7.82
CA PRO A 227 -0.31 -6.29 -7.10
C PRO A 227 -0.05 -6.34 -5.58
N LEU A 228 1.12 -5.88 -5.11
CA LEU A 228 1.41 -5.78 -3.68
C LEU A 228 0.78 -4.53 -3.05
N VAL A 229 0.46 -3.52 -3.84
CA VAL A 229 -0.16 -2.26 -3.37
C VAL A 229 -1.65 -2.22 -3.68
N HIS A 230 -2.01 -2.63 -4.88
CA HIS A 230 -3.33 -2.40 -5.45
C HIS A 230 -4.20 -3.63 -5.29
N VAL A 231 -5.01 -3.60 -4.23
CA VAL A 231 -5.96 -4.68 -3.92
C VAL A 231 -7.23 -4.49 -4.74
N ASP A 232 -7.62 -5.51 -5.51
CA ASP A 232 -8.84 -5.51 -6.31
C ASP A 232 -10.08 -5.18 -5.45
N ALA A 233 -10.93 -4.30 -5.94
CA ALA A 233 -12.23 -4.06 -5.35
C ALA A 233 -13.13 -5.29 -5.56
N PRO A 234 -14.05 -5.60 -4.62
CA PRO A 234 -15.06 -6.63 -4.84
C PRO A 234 -15.82 -6.38 -6.14
N ARG A 235 -15.86 -7.37 -7.04
CA ARG A 235 -16.57 -7.23 -8.31
C ARG A 235 -18.05 -7.00 -8.02
N ALA A 236 -18.61 -5.90 -8.53
CA ALA A 236 -20.05 -5.74 -8.58
C ALA A 236 -20.64 -6.89 -9.42
N ALA A 237 -21.77 -7.44 -8.98
CA ALA A 237 -22.47 -8.54 -9.66
C ALA A 237 -22.87 -8.16 -11.11
N ASP A 238 -23.01 -6.87 -11.38
CA ASP A 238 -23.22 -6.33 -12.72
C ASP A 238 -21.89 -6.29 -13.45
N GLY A 239 -21.69 -7.21 -14.41
CA GLY A 239 -20.50 -7.33 -15.24
C GLY A 239 -20.17 -6.03 -16.00
N ALA A 240 -19.48 -5.12 -15.32
CA ALA A 240 -19.20 -3.79 -15.83
C ALA A 240 -18.29 -3.87 -17.08
N ASN A 241 -18.89 -3.60 -18.24
CA ASN A 241 -18.23 -3.31 -19.52
C ASN A 241 -17.44 -2.00 -19.41
N GLY A 242 -16.28 -2.04 -18.75
CA GLY A 242 -15.33 -0.95 -18.66
C GLY A 242 -14.05 -1.22 -19.44
N ASP A 243 -13.22 -0.18 -19.60
CA ASP A 243 -11.89 -0.28 -20.17
C ASP A 243 -11.01 -1.23 -19.33
N ARG A 244 -10.59 -2.35 -19.94
CA ARG A 244 -9.82 -3.42 -19.29
C ARG A 244 -8.35 -3.06 -19.07
N ARG A 245 -7.90 -1.91 -19.57
CA ARG A 245 -6.59 -1.32 -19.24
C ARG A 245 -6.54 -0.76 -17.80
N TRP A 246 -7.69 -0.72 -17.13
CA TRP A 246 -7.85 -0.28 -15.75
C TRP A 246 -8.31 -1.42 -14.86
N ARG A 247 -7.92 -1.36 -13.59
CA ARG A 247 -8.47 -2.16 -12.50
C ARG A 247 -9.19 -1.28 -11.52
N LEU A 248 -10.33 -1.74 -11.03
CA LEU A 248 -11.00 -1.08 -9.92
C LEU A 248 -10.40 -1.64 -8.63
N CYS A 249 -9.69 -0.81 -7.88
CA CYS A 249 -9.00 -1.20 -6.66
C CYS A 249 -9.59 -0.47 -5.45
N ARG A 250 -9.38 -1.01 -4.25
CA ARG A 250 -9.53 -0.20 -3.03
C ARG A 250 -8.50 0.95 -3.07
N ARG A 251 -8.79 2.07 -2.40
CA ARG A 251 -7.83 3.18 -2.32
C ARG A 251 -6.48 2.67 -1.78
N PRO A 252 -5.36 2.98 -2.45
CA PRO A 252 -4.07 2.40 -2.10
C PRO A 252 -3.55 2.90 -0.76
N ILE A 253 -2.90 2.00 -0.02
CA ILE A 253 -2.16 2.30 1.21
C ILE A 253 -0.72 1.87 0.93
N VAL A 254 0.19 2.83 0.86
CA VAL A 254 1.60 2.55 0.61
C VAL A 254 2.41 3.01 1.81
N LEU A 255 3.32 2.15 2.27
CA LEU A 255 4.22 2.43 3.39
C LEU A 255 5.68 2.38 2.92
N SER A 256 6.46 3.36 3.34
CA SER A 256 7.91 3.39 3.19
C SER A 256 8.56 3.55 4.56
N GLY A 257 9.37 2.56 4.96
CA GLY A 257 10.06 2.53 6.26
C GLY A 257 11.49 3.10 6.21
N GLY A 258 12.33 2.61 7.14
CA GLY A 258 13.72 3.05 7.37
C GLY A 258 14.66 3.07 6.15
N GLU A 259 14.37 2.24 5.14
CA GLU A 259 15.21 2.07 3.94
C GLU A 259 14.92 3.05 2.81
N LEU A 260 13.90 3.92 2.96
CA LEU A 260 13.54 4.88 1.92
C LEU A 260 14.75 5.71 1.49
N THR A 261 15.01 5.75 0.18
CA THR A 261 16.04 6.61 -0.46
C THR A 261 15.39 7.68 -1.33
N LEU A 262 16.05 8.84 -1.53
CA LEU A 262 15.48 9.90 -2.39
C LEU A 262 15.30 9.42 -3.84
N ALA A 263 16.18 8.52 -4.30
CA ALA A 263 16.11 7.94 -5.63
C ALA A 263 14.88 7.04 -5.84
N GLU A 264 14.30 6.48 -4.76
CA GLU A 264 13.01 5.76 -4.84
C GLU A 264 11.82 6.69 -5.10
N LEU A 265 11.99 8.00 -4.90
CA LEU A 265 10.96 9.02 -5.20
C LEU A 265 11.04 9.52 -6.65
N ASP A 266 11.94 8.98 -7.46
CA ASP A 266 12.07 9.31 -8.88
C ASP A 266 11.68 8.11 -9.77
N LEU A 267 11.48 8.38 -11.06
CA LEU A 267 11.19 7.34 -12.05
C LEU A 267 12.41 6.42 -12.21
N ARG A 268 12.21 5.12 -12.01
CA ARG A 268 13.28 4.13 -12.15
C ARG A 268 13.08 3.31 -13.40
N ARG A 269 13.99 3.45 -14.37
CA ARG A 269 14.05 2.57 -15.54
C ARG A 269 14.77 1.28 -15.15
N ASP A 270 14.16 0.14 -15.44
CA ASP A 270 14.85 -1.15 -15.29
C ASP A 270 15.56 -1.47 -16.61
N ASP A 271 16.90 -1.48 -16.62
CA ASP A 271 17.71 -1.67 -17.84
C ASP A 271 17.49 -3.03 -18.51
N SER A 272 17.07 -4.06 -17.76
CA SER A 272 16.78 -5.38 -18.30
C SER A 272 15.43 -5.42 -19.02
N THR A 273 14.49 -4.57 -18.61
CA THR A 273 13.13 -4.55 -19.18
C THR A 273 12.85 -3.35 -20.09
N GLY A 274 13.62 -2.27 -19.95
CA GLY A 274 13.54 -1.07 -20.78
C GLY A 274 12.35 -0.15 -20.50
N TYR A 275 11.52 -0.42 -19.49
CA TYR A 275 10.41 0.45 -19.08
C TYR A 275 10.57 0.96 -17.64
N TYR A 276 9.79 1.97 -17.27
CA TYR A 276 9.88 2.64 -15.97
C TYR A 276 8.92 2.05 -14.95
N GLN A 277 9.34 2.05 -13.69
CA GLN A 277 8.48 1.83 -12.53
C GLN A 277 8.09 3.19 -11.93
N ALA A 278 6.81 3.36 -11.61
CA ALA A 278 6.37 4.52 -10.84
C ALA A 278 6.90 4.46 -9.40
N PRO A 279 7.29 5.62 -8.83
CA PRO A 279 7.71 5.68 -7.43
C PRO A 279 6.53 5.44 -6.46
N PRO A 280 6.80 5.10 -5.18
CA PRO A 280 5.77 4.69 -4.21
C PRO A 280 4.63 5.69 -4.02
N HIS A 281 4.91 6.99 -3.96
CA HIS A 281 3.86 8.02 -3.80
C HIS A 281 2.94 8.13 -5.01
N VAL A 282 3.43 7.83 -6.22
CA VAL A 282 2.60 7.80 -7.43
C VAL A 282 1.70 6.57 -7.45
N LYS A 283 2.21 5.42 -6.99
CA LYS A 283 1.40 4.21 -6.75
C LYS A 283 0.34 4.45 -5.66
N ALA A 284 0.62 5.34 -4.71
CA ALA A 284 -0.29 5.70 -3.63
C ALA A 284 -1.35 6.75 -4.02
N ASN A 285 -1.31 7.31 -5.24
CA ASN A 285 -2.26 8.34 -5.68
C ASN A 285 -3.71 7.90 -5.47
N THR A 286 -4.57 8.86 -5.11
CA THR A 286 -5.95 8.68 -4.62
C THR A 286 -6.05 7.93 -3.28
N GLY A 287 -4.95 7.76 -2.56
CA GLY A 287 -4.88 6.98 -1.33
C GLY A 287 -4.09 7.66 -0.23
N ILE A 288 -3.44 6.85 0.60
CA ILE A 288 -2.57 7.28 1.70
C ILE A 288 -1.14 6.86 1.40
N TYR A 289 -0.20 7.76 1.67
CA TYR A 289 1.23 7.45 1.62
C TYR A 289 1.88 7.67 2.98
N ILE A 290 2.40 6.60 3.56
CA ILE A 290 2.94 6.55 4.91
C ILE A 290 4.47 6.52 4.83
N VAL A 291 5.12 7.48 5.49
CA VAL A 291 6.56 7.47 5.71
C VAL A 291 6.80 7.18 7.19
N ASP A 292 7.24 5.96 7.49
CA ASP A 292 7.46 5.49 8.85
C ASP A 292 8.91 5.68 9.31
N ASP A 293 9.09 5.77 10.63
CA ASP A 293 10.37 6.02 11.29
C ASP A 293 11.15 7.24 10.75
N LEU A 294 10.43 8.31 10.41
CA LEU A 294 11.01 9.58 9.99
C LEU A 294 12.00 10.09 11.04
N GLY A 295 13.24 10.33 10.64
CA GLY A 295 14.34 10.74 11.53
C GLY A 295 15.27 9.60 11.99
N ARG A 296 14.96 8.35 11.61
CA ARG A 296 15.88 7.19 11.71
C ARG A 296 16.24 6.58 10.36
N GLN A 297 15.70 7.14 9.29
CA GLN A 297 15.98 6.76 7.91
C GLN A 297 17.40 7.15 7.49
N ARG A 298 17.89 6.53 6.41
CA ARG A 298 19.16 6.93 5.76
C ARG A 298 19.13 8.37 5.25
N ILE A 299 17.95 8.88 4.90
CA ILE A 299 17.74 10.27 4.47
C ILE A 299 17.43 11.15 5.68
N ALA A 300 18.03 12.34 5.74
CA ALA A 300 17.63 13.33 6.72
C ALA A 300 16.19 13.82 6.41
N PRO A 301 15.28 13.94 7.40
CA PRO A 301 13.88 14.37 7.18
C PRO A 301 13.76 15.67 6.37
N ARG A 302 14.72 16.57 6.54
CA ARG A 302 14.79 17.84 5.81
C ARG A 302 14.91 17.62 4.30
N ASP A 303 15.70 16.66 3.86
CA ASP A 303 15.94 16.42 2.42
C ASP A 303 14.68 15.82 1.76
N LEU A 304 13.98 14.93 2.47
CA LEU A 304 12.69 14.40 2.02
C LEU A 304 11.66 15.53 1.82
N LEU A 305 11.51 16.44 2.80
CA LEU A 305 10.57 17.54 2.65
C LEU A 305 11.02 18.59 1.63
N ASN A 306 12.32 18.82 1.45
CA ASN A 306 12.83 19.66 0.37
C ASN A 306 12.45 19.08 -0.99
N ARG A 307 12.59 17.76 -1.17
CA ARG A 307 12.16 17.05 -2.39
C ARG A 307 10.64 17.17 -2.61
N TRP A 308 9.87 17.26 -1.54
CA TRP A 308 8.41 17.42 -1.58
C TRP A 308 7.91 18.84 -1.34
N LEU A 309 8.78 19.84 -1.46
CA LEU A 309 8.37 21.24 -1.33
C LEU A 309 7.26 21.60 -2.31
N LEU A 310 7.45 21.18 -3.57
CA LEU A 310 6.51 21.39 -4.68
C LEU A 310 5.31 20.42 -4.58
N PRO A 311 5.50 19.10 -4.41
CA PRO A 311 4.43 18.15 -4.14
C PRO A 311 3.44 18.55 -3.05
N LEU A 312 3.92 19.01 -1.88
CA LEU A 312 3.05 19.39 -0.77
C LEU A 312 2.37 20.76 -0.97
N ASP A 313 2.93 21.63 -1.82
CA ASP A 313 2.41 22.98 -2.07
C ASP A 313 1.42 23.01 -3.25
N ARG A 314 1.76 22.30 -4.33
CA ARG A 314 1.04 22.33 -5.60
C ARG A 314 0.36 21.01 -5.97
N ASN A 315 0.59 19.96 -5.21
CA ASN A 315 -0.05 18.65 -5.42
C ASN A 315 0.34 18.00 -6.76
N VAL A 316 1.53 18.36 -7.23
CA VAL A 316 2.16 17.82 -8.43
C VAL A 316 3.61 17.54 -8.12
N ASP A 317 4.11 16.43 -8.63
CA ASP A 317 5.52 16.08 -8.60
C ASP A 317 6.13 16.17 -10.00
N GLN A 318 7.37 16.63 -10.08
CA GLN A 318 8.11 16.69 -11.34
C GLN A 318 9.08 15.52 -11.40
N LEU A 319 8.73 14.53 -12.20
CA LEU A 319 9.56 13.36 -12.43
C LEU A 319 10.33 13.53 -13.74
N THR A 320 11.53 12.95 -13.82
CA THR A 320 12.38 13.10 -15.00
C THR A 320 12.74 11.73 -15.55
N PHE A 321 12.54 11.54 -16.85
CA PHE A 321 13.01 10.35 -17.56
C PHE A 321 14.53 10.37 -17.73
N ALA A 322 15.14 9.23 -18.01
CA ALA A 322 16.58 9.15 -18.31
C ALA A 322 16.98 9.99 -19.54
N SER A 323 16.03 10.27 -20.44
CA SER A 323 16.21 11.20 -21.58
C SER A 323 16.31 12.66 -21.18
N GLY A 324 16.04 13.01 -19.91
CA GLY A 324 15.97 14.39 -19.41
C GLY A 324 14.61 15.06 -19.60
N VAL A 325 13.66 14.41 -20.28
CA VAL A 325 12.28 14.89 -20.42
C VAL A 325 11.60 14.89 -19.05
N ARG A 326 10.95 16.01 -18.71
CA ARG A 326 10.20 16.16 -17.46
C ARG A 326 8.74 15.79 -17.66
N LEU A 327 8.19 15.08 -16.68
CA LEU A 327 6.80 14.67 -16.61
C LEU A 327 6.19 15.19 -15.32
N GLU A 328 5.10 15.95 -15.44
CA GLU A 328 4.31 16.36 -14.28
C GLU A 328 3.38 15.23 -13.87
N MET A 329 3.52 14.72 -12.64
CA MET A 329 2.72 13.64 -12.10
C MET A 329 1.83 14.16 -10.97
N PRO A 330 0.57 13.74 -10.84
CA PRO A 330 -0.23 14.08 -9.68
C PRO A 330 0.44 13.61 -8.38
N PHE A 331 0.41 14.46 -7.36
CA PHE A 331 0.70 14.13 -5.97
C PHE A 331 -0.61 14.20 -5.18
N ASP A 332 -1.48 13.20 -5.41
CA ASP A 332 -2.82 13.11 -4.84
C ASP A 332 -2.86 12.03 -3.75
N VAL A 333 -2.09 12.22 -2.70
CA VAL A 333 -2.05 11.31 -1.56
C VAL A 333 -2.41 12.08 -0.29
N TRP A 334 -2.90 11.39 0.73
CA TRP A 334 -2.85 11.89 2.10
C TRP A 334 -1.49 11.47 2.71
N PRO A 335 -0.54 12.40 2.91
CA PRO A 335 0.76 12.04 3.46
C PRO A 335 0.67 11.88 4.97
N VAL A 336 1.12 10.73 5.48
CA VAL A 336 1.20 10.44 6.91
C VAL A 336 2.64 10.11 7.27
N PHE A 337 3.19 10.83 8.24
CA PHE A 337 4.54 10.64 8.73
C PHE A 337 4.48 10.07 10.14
N SER A 338 5.27 9.04 10.42
CA SER A 338 5.43 8.51 11.77
C SER A 338 6.87 8.75 12.24
N SER A 339 7.05 9.24 13.47
CA SER A 339 8.38 9.56 14.01
C SER A 339 8.49 9.29 15.50
N ASN A 340 9.69 8.89 15.93
CA ASN A 340 10.07 8.85 17.34
C ASN A 340 10.58 10.20 17.87
N LEU A 341 10.78 11.19 17.00
CA LEU A 341 11.19 12.54 17.36
C LEU A 341 9.96 13.39 17.67
N THR A 342 10.05 14.21 18.70
CA THR A 342 9.07 15.26 18.98
C THR A 342 9.21 16.40 17.96
N PRO A 343 8.14 17.17 17.67
CA PRO A 343 8.19 18.31 16.76
C PRO A 343 9.36 19.27 17.04
N ALA A 344 9.63 19.57 18.31
CA ALA A 344 10.73 20.46 18.72
C ALA A 344 12.12 19.94 18.32
N GLN A 345 12.31 18.62 18.21
CA GLN A 345 13.59 18.02 17.86
C GLN A 345 13.92 18.13 16.36
N PHE A 346 12.94 18.43 15.50
CA PHE A 346 13.20 18.63 14.07
C PHE A 346 13.92 19.95 13.75
N SER A 347 13.95 20.92 14.69
CA SER A 347 14.73 22.17 14.61
C SER A 347 14.54 23.02 13.32
N ASP A 348 13.37 22.96 12.69
CA ASP A 348 13.02 23.74 11.49
C ASP A 348 11.51 24.08 11.53
N ASP A 349 11.18 25.34 11.81
CA ASP A 349 9.78 25.80 11.91
C ASP A 349 9.08 25.79 10.54
N ALA A 350 9.82 26.00 9.45
CA ALA A 350 9.27 25.92 8.10
C ALA A 350 8.90 24.48 7.74
N PHE A 351 9.72 23.51 8.18
CA PHE A 351 9.45 22.07 8.10
C PHE A 351 8.16 21.71 8.85
N LEU A 352 8.03 22.11 10.11
CA LEU A 352 6.84 21.80 10.91
C LEU A 352 5.55 22.41 10.36
N ARG A 353 5.63 23.59 9.73
CA ARG A 353 4.46 24.24 9.12
C ARG A 353 3.88 23.43 7.96
N ARG A 354 4.74 22.74 7.19
CA ARG A 354 4.36 21.91 6.03
C ARG A 354 3.79 20.56 6.41
N LEU A 355 4.22 19.99 7.53
CA LEU A 355 3.70 18.71 8.06
C LEU A 355 2.28 18.76 8.63
N GLY A 356 1.57 19.89 8.49
CA GLY A 356 0.15 19.94 8.80
C GLY A 356 -0.17 19.68 10.27
N SER A 357 -1.02 18.69 10.53
CA SER A 357 -1.49 18.31 11.87
C SER A 357 -0.46 17.44 12.59
N LYS A 358 -0.32 17.62 13.92
CA LYS A 358 0.57 16.81 14.76
C LYS A 358 -0.25 16.03 15.76
N LEU A 359 -0.05 14.72 15.81
CA LEU A 359 -0.77 13.79 16.65
C LEU A 359 0.22 13.05 17.55
N HIS A 360 0.09 13.24 18.86
CA HIS A 360 0.92 12.54 19.82
C HIS A 360 0.30 11.18 20.15
N VAL A 361 1.08 10.10 20.03
CA VAL A 361 0.69 8.74 20.41
C VAL A 361 1.67 8.26 21.48
N GLY A 362 1.23 8.34 22.73
CA GLY A 362 2.03 8.06 23.91
C GLY A 362 1.59 6.80 24.67
N PRO A 363 2.05 6.67 25.94
CA PRO A 363 1.57 5.64 26.85
C PRO A 363 0.05 5.69 27.02
N LEU A 364 -0.57 4.52 27.11
CA LEU A 364 -2.00 4.35 27.28
C LEU A 364 -2.41 4.55 28.74
N PRO A 365 -3.62 5.08 29.00
CA PRO A 365 -4.24 4.95 30.31
C PRO A 365 -4.46 3.46 30.66
N ALA A 366 -4.41 3.11 31.95
CA ALA A 366 -4.50 1.72 32.42
C ALA A 366 -5.74 0.97 31.87
N GLY A 367 -6.90 1.63 31.80
CA GLY A 367 -8.12 1.03 31.21
C GLY A 367 -7.97 0.68 29.73
N ARG A 368 -7.34 1.54 28.92
CA ARG A 368 -7.06 1.24 27.50
C ARG A 368 -5.96 0.20 27.35
N TYR A 369 -5.00 0.18 28.27
CA TYR A 369 -3.98 -0.86 28.30
C TYR A 369 -4.59 -2.25 28.57
N ARG A 370 -5.60 -2.34 29.45
CA ARG A 370 -6.43 -3.54 29.66
C ARG A 370 -7.14 -3.96 28.37
N ASP A 371 -7.78 -3.04 27.67
CA ASP A 371 -8.46 -3.34 26.41
C ASP A 371 -7.49 -3.97 25.38
N VAL A 372 -6.27 -3.42 25.24
CA VAL A 372 -5.23 -3.98 24.37
C VAL A 372 -4.78 -5.35 24.85
N TYR A 373 -4.59 -5.52 26.15
CA TYR A 373 -4.22 -6.81 26.74
C TYR A 373 -5.27 -7.89 26.46
N ASP A 374 -6.55 -7.59 26.70
CA ASP A 374 -7.65 -8.53 26.47
C ASP A 374 -7.81 -8.89 24.99
N ALA A 375 -7.65 -7.91 24.10
CA ALA A 375 -7.65 -8.16 22.66
C ALA A 375 -6.51 -9.11 22.24
N ASN A 376 -5.31 -8.95 22.81
CA ASN A 376 -4.18 -9.85 22.55
C ASN A 376 -4.38 -11.24 23.16
N CYS A 377 -4.95 -11.35 24.36
CA CYS A 377 -5.33 -12.63 24.96
C CYS A 377 -6.30 -13.38 24.04
N ALA A 378 -7.36 -12.72 23.56
CA ALA A 378 -8.31 -13.31 22.63
C ALA A 378 -7.64 -13.76 21.31
N ALA A 379 -6.79 -12.91 20.73
CA ALA A 379 -6.08 -13.22 19.48
C ALA A 379 -5.10 -14.40 19.62
N LEU A 380 -4.51 -14.59 20.79
CA LEU A 380 -3.59 -15.70 21.10
C LEU A 380 -4.30 -16.91 21.72
N ALA A 381 -5.64 -16.87 21.85
CA ALA A 381 -6.45 -17.88 22.52
C ALA A 381 -5.99 -18.19 23.96
N LEU A 382 -5.53 -17.16 24.68
CA LEU A 382 -5.13 -17.24 26.08
C LEU A 382 -6.26 -16.76 27.00
N SER A 383 -6.44 -17.45 28.12
CA SER A 383 -7.32 -17.02 29.22
C SER A 383 -6.51 -16.27 30.28
N SER A 384 -7.04 -15.15 30.79
CA SER A 384 -6.42 -14.39 31.89
C SER A 384 -7.51 -13.90 32.84
N ASP A 385 -7.23 -13.95 34.14
CA ASP A 385 -8.07 -13.33 35.16
C ASP A 385 -7.66 -11.86 35.43
N ALA A 386 -8.48 -11.16 36.22
CA ALA A 386 -8.25 -9.77 36.60
C ALA A 386 -6.99 -9.62 37.49
N SER A 387 -6.77 -10.55 38.42
CA SER A 387 -5.61 -10.54 39.33
C SER A 387 -4.27 -10.65 38.59
N THR A 388 -4.21 -11.43 37.51
CA THR A 388 -3.00 -11.57 36.69
C THR A 388 -2.69 -10.27 35.93
N PHE A 389 -3.72 -9.57 35.47
CA PHE A 389 -3.53 -8.25 34.87
C PHE A 389 -3.13 -7.20 35.92
N ASP A 390 -3.72 -7.22 37.11
CA ASP A 390 -3.31 -6.34 38.20
C ASP A 390 -1.85 -6.60 38.60
N TYR A 391 -1.41 -7.86 38.57
CA TYR A 391 0.00 -8.22 38.77
C TYR A 391 0.91 -7.56 37.72
N LEU A 392 0.54 -7.62 36.44
CA LEU A 392 1.28 -6.94 35.37
C LEU A 392 1.46 -5.44 35.66
N LEU A 393 0.38 -4.76 36.08
CA LEU A 393 0.44 -3.33 36.36
C LEU A 393 1.25 -3.01 37.62
N GLN A 394 0.93 -3.65 38.73
CA GLN A 394 1.43 -3.27 40.06
C GLN A 394 2.81 -3.83 40.36
N HIS A 395 3.12 -5.03 39.89
CA HIS A 395 4.35 -5.74 40.24
C HIS A 395 5.39 -5.72 39.12
N LEU A 396 5.01 -5.53 37.86
CA LEU A 396 5.98 -5.44 36.76
C LEU A 396 6.17 -4.00 36.30
N HIS A 397 5.11 -3.33 35.83
CA HIS A 397 5.22 -1.94 35.37
C HIS A 397 5.54 -0.94 36.49
N GLY A 398 4.86 -1.03 37.64
CA GLY A 398 5.03 -0.11 38.77
C GLY A 398 6.48 0.01 39.25
N PRO A 399 7.15 -1.10 39.64
CA PRO A 399 8.51 -1.07 40.17
C PRO A 399 9.55 -0.66 39.12
N THR A 400 9.38 -1.10 37.87
CA THR A 400 10.28 -0.77 36.76
C THR A 400 10.05 0.63 36.19
N ARG A 401 8.94 1.28 36.55
CA ARG A 401 8.45 2.55 35.99
C ARG A 401 8.32 2.51 34.47
N MET A 402 8.08 1.33 33.90
CA MET A 402 7.91 1.17 32.47
C MET A 402 6.53 1.68 32.04
N PRO A 403 6.46 2.54 31.02
CA PRO A 403 5.19 3.11 30.56
C PRO A 403 4.25 2.04 29.99
N PHE A 404 2.96 2.35 29.92
CA PHE A 404 1.95 1.46 29.32
C PHE A 404 1.92 1.62 27.79
N LEU A 405 2.96 1.17 27.09
CA LEU A 405 3.01 1.25 25.62
C LEU A 405 2.20 0.13 24.97
N ALA A 406 1.53 0.44 23.86
CA ALA A 406 0.62 -0.47 23.17
C ALA A 406 1.26 -1.80 22.70
N CYS A 407 2.60 -1.84 22.50
CA CYS A 407 3.29 -3.07 22.08
C CYS A 407 3.44 -4.10 23.22
N TYR A 408 3.59 -3.64 24.46
CA TYR A 408 4.00 -4.50 25.57
C TYR A 408 3.05 -5.68 25.84
N PRO A 409 1.70 -5.53 25.83
CA PRO A 409 0.82 -6.68 26.04
C PRO A 409 1.03 -7.78 24.99
N GLY A 410 1.13 -7.41 23.72
CA GLY A 410 1.32 -8.36 22.63
C GLY A 410 2.68 -9.07 22.70
N ASP A 411 3.75 -8.33 22.96
CA ASP A 411 5.10 -8.89 23.06
C ASP A 411 5.22 -9.87 24.25
N LEU A 412 4.71 -9.48 25.42
CA LEU A 412 4.72 -10.31 26.62
C LEU A 412 3.84 -11.56 26.44
N LEU A 413 2.62 -11.41 25.92
CA LEU A 413 1.70 -12.53 25.74
C LEU A 413 2.16 -13.51 24.66
N ARG A 414 2.89 -13.06 23.63
CA ARG A 414 3.53 -13.98 22.66
C ARG A 414 4.60 -14.85 23.31
N LEU A 415 5.37 -14.30 24.24
CA LEU A 415 6.34 -15.06 25.03
C LEU A 415 5.65 -16.07 25.96
N VAL A 416 4.56 -15.64 26.63
CA VAL A 416 3.73 -16.55 27.43
C VAL A 416 3.16 -17.69 26.56
N ALA A 417 2.54 -17.38 25.43
CA ALA A 417 1.99 -18.37 24.51
C ALA A 417 3.06 -19.35 24.00
N ALA A 418 4.26 -18.86 23.70
CA ALA A 418 5.38 -19.71 23.30
C ALA A 418 5.81 -20.66 24.43
N SER A 419 5.87 -20.16 25.68
CA SER A 419 6.22 -20.96 26.86
C SER A 419 5.17 -22.05 27.16
N VAL A 420 3.88 -21.68 27.18
CA VAL A 420 2.76 -22.62 27.36
C VAL A 420 2.82 -23.73 26.32
N ARG A 421 2.99 -23.37 25.05
CA ARG A 421 3.03 -24.33 23.94
C ARG A 421 4.27 -25.24 23.98
N TYR A 422 5.39 -24.74 24.51
CA TYR A 422 6.60 -25.54 24.71
C TYR A 422 6.43 -26.56 25.85
N ARG A 423 5.80 -26.17 26.95
CA ARG A 423 5.57 -27.03 28.13
C ARG A 423 4.38 -27.98 27.97
N GLY A 424 3.46 -27.68 27.05
CA GLY A 424 2.20 -28.40 26.91
C GLY A 424 1.17 -28.03 27.98
N ASP A 425 1.30 -26.85 28.58
CA ASP A 425 0.43 -26.37 29.65
C ASP A 425 -0.93 -25.88 29.11
N ALA A 426 -1.88 -25.64 30.00
CA ALA A 426 -3.14 -24.99 29.63
C ALA A 426 -2.89 -23.55 29.11
N PRO A 427 -3.68 -23.05 28.13
CA PRO A 427 -3.56 -21.70 27.58
C PRO A 427 -4.10 -20.64 28.54
N THR A 428 -3.45 -20.52 29.70
CA THR A 428 -3.80 -19.58 30.77
C THR A 428 -2.58 -18.72 31.09
N VAL A 429 -2.79 -17.41 31.16
CA VAL A 429 -1.77 -16.46 31.61
C VAL A 429 -1.73 -16.50 33.12
N THR A 430 -0.54 -16.71 33.68
CA THR A 430 -0.30 -16.68 35.13
C THR A 430 0.67 -15.56 35.50
N PRO A 431 0.68 -15.09 36.76
CA PRO A 431 1.65 -14.11 37.24
C PRO A 431 3.11 -14.55 37.00
N GLN A 432 3.41 -15.82 37.26
CA GLN A 432 4.73 -16.41 37.02
C GLN A 432 5.10 -16.36 35.53
N ALA A 433 4.18 -16.73 34.63
CA ALA A 433 4.44 -16.69 33.19
C ALA A 433 4.68 -15.26 32.70
N LEU A 434 3.95 -14.26 33.22
CA LEU A 434 4.19 -12.86 32.90
C LEU A 434 5.53 -12.36 33.44
N HIS A 435 5.92 -12.79 34.64
CA HIS A 435 7.22 -12.46 35.22
C HIS A 435 8.38 -13.02 34.39
N GLU A 436 8.29 -14.28 33.96
CA GLU A 436 9.26 -14.92 33.07
C GLU A 436 9.31 -14.22 31.70
N ALA A 437 8.16 -13.91 31.12
CA ALA A 437 8.06 -13.17 29.86
C ALA A 437 8.68 -11.77 29.98
N TRP A 438 8.42 -11.07 31.07
CA TRP A 438 8.99 -9.76 31.36
C TRP A 438 10.50 -9.81 31.46
N ARG A 439 11.04 -10.76 32.23
CA ARG A 439 12.48 -10.97 32.37
C ARG A 439 13.13 -11.27 31.03
N SER A 440 12.50 -12.10 30.20
CA SER A 440 12.99 -12.45 28.87
C SER A 440 13.01 -11.24 27.93
N PHE A 441 11.94 -10.44 27.94
CA PHE A 441 11.78 -9.29 27.04
C PHE A 441 12.69 -8.11 27.42
N PHE A 442 12.76 -7.76 28.70
CA PHE A 442 13.54 -6.60 29.19
C PHE A 442 14.94 -6.97 29.70
N GLY A 443 15.31 -8.25 29.70
CA GLY A 443 16.57 -8.76 30.26
C GLY A 443 16.68 -8.67 31.79
N SER A 444 15.65 -8.15 32.46
CA SER A 444 15.55 -8.03 33.91
C SER A 444 14.08 -8.01 34.33
N ALA A 445 13.80 -8.43 35.55
CA ALA A 445 12.49 -8.32 36.18
C ALA A 445 12.66 -7.77 37.59
N PRO A 446 11.65 -7.08 38.14
CA PRO A 446 11.61 -6.76 39.56
C PRO A 446 11.72 -8.04 40.41
N ASP A 447 12.16 -7.91 41.66
CA ASP A 447 12.17 -9.06 42.58
C ASP A 447 10.77 -9.66 42.69
N GLU A 448 10.69 -10.99 42.62
CA GLU A 448 9.42 -11.71 42.68
C GLU A 448 8.75 -11.43 44.03
N PRO A 449 7.55 -10.80 44.07
CA PRO A 449 6.86 -10.58 45.33
C PRO A 449 6.51 -11.95 45.92
N PRO A 450 6.62 -12.16 47.24
CA PRO A 450 6.24 -13.42 47.86
C PRO A 450 4.76 -13.69 47.56
N PHE A 451 4.49 -14.80 46.87
CA PHE A 451 3.13 -15.28 46.65
C PHE A 451 2.56 -15.74 48.00
N ASN A 452 1.75 -14.89 48.63
CA ASN A 452 0.90 -15.34 49.74
C ASN A 452 -0.43 -15.79 49.13
N PRO A 453 -0.71 -17.11 49.06
CA PRO A 453 -2.06 -17.55 48.76
C PRO A 453 -3.02 -16.98 49.83
N PRO A 454 -4.27 -16.66 49.49
CA PRO A 454 -5.26 -16.33 50.51
C PRO A 454 -5.32 -17.50 51.50
N ASP A 455 -5.12 -17.20 52.79
CA ASP A 455 -5.18 -18.17 53.89
C ASP A 455 -6.47 -18.99 53.74
N ALA A 456 -6.32 -20.28 53.47
CA ALA A 456 -7.40 -21.25 53.40
C ALA A 456 -7.93 -21.64 54.79
N ASP A 457 -7.44 -21.01 55.86
CA ASP A 457 -7.84 -21.28 57.24
C ASP A 457 -8.35 -20.01 57.93
N ARG A 458 -9.62 -19.68 57.68
CA ARG A 458 -10.49 -19.07 58.69
C ARG A 458 -11.83 -19.79 58.73
N ASP A 459 -11.80 -20.87 59.50
CA ASP A 459 -12.88 -21.56 60.22
C ASP A 459 -14.17 -21.92 59.47
N TRP A 460 -14.17 -23.18 59.01
CA TRP A 460 -15.20 -24.24 58.96
C TRP A 460 -16.63 -23.93 58.51
#